data_AF-A0A4V6PEA3-F1
#
_entry.id   AF-A0A4V6PEA3-F1
#
_cell.length_a   1.000
_cell.length_b   1.000
_cell.length_c   1.000
_cell.angle_alpha   90.00
_cell.angle_beta   90.00
_cell.angle_gamma   90.00
#
_symmetry.space_group_name_H-M   'P 1'
#
loop_
_entity.id
_entity.type
_entity.pdbx_description
1 polymer ?
#
loop_
_entity_poly.entity_id
_entity_poly.type
_entity_poly.pdbx_seq_one_letter_code
_entity_poly.pdbx_strand_id
1 'polypeptide(L)'
;MADKDDELVEDREAAELNEEELERAAGEERELEEIRNRRETLDATAETAEAIRLAEANEAAGARHRELADGERRQARSDHAHGNHLLDESAARPDEPGADATAAAGRRYQRAGDREDRAASYDDRVADRYADASRDQAPASDAARRPAQPPEARKFVQPRKAKKREKNTGLDLDL
;
A
#
# COMPACT_ATOMS: atom_id res chain seq x y z
N MET A 1 51.25 49.98 -34.20
CA MET A 1 49.78 50.02 -34.12
C MET A 1 49.17 48.61 -34.08
N ALA A 2 49.96 47.54 -33.90
CA ALA A 2 49.43 46.17 -33.80
C ALA A 2 49.15 45.76 -32.32
N ASP A 3 49.93 46.29 -31.37
CA ASP A 3 49.88 45.86 -29.96
C ASP A 3 48.57 46.12 -29.21
N LYS A 4 47.72 47.05 -29.67
CA LYS A 4 46.42 47.32 -29.03
C LYS A 4 45.30 46.39 -29.50
N ASP A 5 45.44 45.82 -30.70
CA ASP A 5 44.45 44.91 -31.24
C ASP A 5 44.67 43.49 -30.68
N ASP A 6 45.92 43.09 -30.42
CA ASP A 6 46.25 41.82 -29.75
C ASP A 6 45.77 41.79 -28.28
N GLU A 7 45.94 42.89 -27.52
CA GLU A 7 45.51 42.97 -26.10
C GLU A 7 43.97 42.92 -25.95
N LEU A 8 43.22 43.46 -26.91
CA LEU A 8 41.75 43.38 -26.98
C LEU A 8 41.22 42.00 -27.40
N VAL A 9 42.03 41.21 -28.12
CA VAL A 9 41.69 39.84 -28.50
C VAL A 9 41.93 38.89 -27.33
N GLU A 10 43.04 39.03 -26.61
CA GLU A 10 43.32 38.25 -25.38
C GLU A 10 42.26 38.47 -24.29
N ASP A 11 41.81 39.71 -24.08
CA ASP A 11 40.75 40.03 -23.09
C ASP A 11 39.39 39.42 -23.48
N ARG A 12 39.12 39.29 -24.78
CA ARG A 12 37.90 38.63 -25.30
C ARG A 12 37.95 37.11 -25.17
N GLU A 13 39.08 36.51 -25.49
CA GLU A 13 39.29 35.06 -25.31
C GLU A 13 39.24 34.69 -23.82
N ALA A 14 39.80 35.53 -22.94
CA ALA A 14 39.72 35.35 -21.50
C ALA A 14 38.28 35.48 -20.97
N ALA A 15 37.47 36.39 -21.54
CA ALA A 15 36.06 36.52 -21.21
C ALA A 15 35.22 35.33 -21.68
N GLU A 16 35.44 34.83 -22.90
CA GLU A 16 34.79 33.62 -23.43
C GLU A 16 35.15 32.37 -22.63
N LEU A 17 36.41 32.20 -22.24
CA LEU A 17 36.85 31.09 -21.38
C LEU A 17 36.18 31.15 -19.99
N ASN A 18 36.04 32.35 -19.41
CA ASN A 18 35.37 32.53 -18.13
C ASN A 18 33.86 32.21 -18.24
N GLU A 19 33.23 32.58 -19.35
CA GLU A 19 31.82 32.30 -19.62
C GLU A 19 31.59 30.78 -19.83
N GLU A 20 32.47 30.10 -20.58
CA GLU A 20 32.45 28.63 -20.72
C GLU A 20 32.69 27.90 -19.38
N GLU A 21 33.60 28.40 -18.54
CA GLU A 21 33.84 27.84 -17.20
C GLU A 21 32.63 28.03 -16.27
N LEU A 22 31.98 29.19 -16.32
CA LEU A 22 30.74 29.46 -15.59
C LEU A 22 29.58 28.59 -16.07
N GLU A 23 29.45 28.38 -17.38
CA GLU A 23 28.44 27.47 -17.94
C GLU A 23 28.70 26.01 -17.55
N ARG A 24 29.96 25.56 -17.57
CA ARG A 24 30.33 24.23 -17.06
C ARG A 24 30.00 24.07 -15.58
N ALA A 25 30.39 25.04 -14.75
CA ALA A 25 30.12 24.99 -13.31
C ALA A 25 28.61 24.96 -13.02
N ALA A 26 27.82 25.77 -13.74
CA ALA A 26 26.37 25.77 -13.63
C ALA A 26 25.73 24.45 -14.13
N GLY A 27 26.31 23.82 -15.16
CA GLY A 27 25.90 22.51 -15.64
C GLY A 27 26.18 21.39 -14.64
N GLU A 28 27.38 21.38 -14.05
CA GLU A 28 27.78 20.44 -13.00
C GLU A 28 26.90 20.58 -11.75
N GLU A 29 26.58 21.81 -11.34
CA GLU A 29 25.71 22.07 -10.20
C GLU A 29 24.28 21.56 -10.42
N ARG A 30 23.73 21.76 -11.63
CA ARG A 30 22.42 21.20 -12.02
C ARG A 30 22.42 19.68 -12.03
N GLU A 31 23.48 19.04 -12.54
CA GLU A 31 23.58 17.58 -12.56
C GLU A 31 23.65 17.00 -11.14
N LEU A 32 24.39 17.65 -10.23
CA LEU A 32 24.44 17.28 -8.81
C LEU A 32 23.07 17.44 -8.12
N GLU A 33 22.33 18.50 -8.44
CA GLU A 33 20.97 18.73 -7.93
C GLU A 33 19.98 17.68 -8.45
N GLU A 34 20.04 17.32 -9.73
CA GLU A 34 19.24 16.23 -10.32
C GLU A 34 19.55 14.87 -9.66
N ILE A 35 20.83 14.57 -9.41
CA ILE A 35 21.23 13.34 -8.71
C ILE A 35 20.70 13.34 -7.28
N ARG A 36 20.78 14.46 -6.56
CA ARG A 36 20.24 14.58 -5.19
C ARG A 36 18.73 14.37 -5.18
N ASN A 37 17.99 15.07 -6.04
CA ASN A 37 16.54 14.91 -6.19
C ASN A 37 16.14 13.46 -6.55
N ARG A 38 16.91 12.81 -7.42
CA ARG A 38 16.68 11.41 -7.78
C ARG A 38 16.92 10.46 -6.61
N ARG A 39 17.92 10.72 -5.77
CA ARG A 39 18.16 9.92 -4.55
C ARG A 39 17.04 10.12 -3.54
N GLU A 40 16.65 11.36 -3.28
CA GLU A 40 15.55 11.69 -2.35
C GLU A 40 14.23 11.03 -2.79
N THR A 41 13.92 11.03 -4.09
CA THR A 41 12.73 10.34 -4.61
C THR A 41 12.82 8.82 -4.48
N LEU A 42 13.99 8.21 -4.72
CA LEU A 42 14.18 6.78 -4.51
C LEU A 42 14.04 6.39 -3.03
N ASP A 43 14.64 7.15 -2.12
CA ASP A 43 14.54 6.91 -0.68
C ASP A 43 13.10 7.05 -0.20
N ALA A 44 12.37 8.10 -0.62
CA ALA A 44 10.95 8.24 -0.32
C ALA A 44 10.11 7.07 -0.85
N THR A 45 10.39 6.58 -2.07
CA THR A 45 9.67 5.41 -2.60
C THR A 45 9.99 4.13 -1.83
N ALA A 46 11.23 3.96 -1.36
CA ALA A 46 11.62 2.82 -0.54
C ALA A 46 10.90 2.84 0.83
N GLU A 47 10.88 3.99 1.50
CA GLU A 47 10.16 4.20 2.76
C GLU A 47 8.66 3.90 2.61
N THR A 48 8.01 4.39 1.55
CA THR A 48 6.59 4.10 1.30
C THR A 48 6.32 2.62 1.03
N ALA A 49 7.20 1.94 0.28
CA ALA A 49 7.06 0.51 0.00
C ALA A 49 7.22 -0.33 1.27
N GLU A 50 8.13 0.04 2.16
CA GLU A 50 8.29 -0.61 3.46
C GLU A 50 7.08 -0.38 4.37
N ALA A 51 6.54 0.85 4.40
CA ALA A 51 5.34 1.18 5.16
C ALA A 51 4.11 0.35 4.70
N ILE A 52 3.92 0.21 3.38
CA ILE A 52 2.86 -0.65 2.81
C ILE A 52 3.05 -2.10 3.23
N ARG A 53 4.26 -2.66 3.09
CA ARG A 53 4.53 -4.05 3.49
C ARG A 53 4.25 -4.30 4.97
N LEU A 54 4.61 -3.34 5.83
CA LEU A 54 4.37 -3.45 7.27
C LEU A 54 2.88 -3.38 7.61
N ALA A 55 2.14 -2.47 6.95
CA ALA A 55 0.69 -2.38 7.09
C ALA A 55 0.00 -3.69 6.64
N GLU A 56 0.37 -4.26 5.49
CA GLU A 56 -0.14 -5.55 5.01
C GLU A 56 0.16 -6.70 5.99
N ALA A 57 1.37 -6.73 6.55
CA ALA A 57 1.76 -7.73 7.54
C ALA A 57 0.91 -7.62 8.82
N ASN A 58 0.62 -6.40 9.26
CA ASN A 58 -0.23 -6.13 10.42
C ASN A 58 -1.70 -6.47 10.16
N GLU A 59 -2.23 -6.17 8.97
CA GLU A 59 -3.57 -6.61 8.57
C GLU A 59 -3.69 -8.14 8.60
N ALA A 60 -2.72 -8.85 8.04
CA ALA A 60 -2.69 -10.31 8.05
C ALA A 60 -2.59 -10.87 9.49
N ALA A 61 -1.81 -10.24 10.36
CA ALA A 61 -1.71 -10.63 11.77
C ALA A 61 -3.04 -10.40 12.51
N GLY A 62 -3.65 -9.23 12.34
CA GLY A 62 -4.96 -8.92 12.94
C GLY A 62 -6.06 -9.88 12.48
N ALA A 63 -6.08 -10.24 11.18
CA ALA A 63 -7.03 -11.20 10.64
C ALA A 63 -6.91 -12.59 11.29
N ARG A 64 -5.69 -13.09 11.51
CA ARG A 64 -5.44 -14.36 12.19
C ARG A 64 -5.98 -14.36 13.63
N HIS A 65 -5.75 -13.28 14.38
CA HIS A 65 -6.28 -13.19 15.76
C HIS A 65 -7.81 -13.13 15.79
N ARG A 66 -8.46 -12.46 14.82
CA ARG A 66 -9.93 -12.50 14.73
C ARG A 66 -10.46 -13.90 14.44
N GLU A 67 -9.78 -14.65 13.58
CA GLU A 67 -10.15 -16.04 13.30
C GLU A 67 -10.01 -16.94 14.53
N LEU A 68 -8.94 -16.76 15.31
CA LEU A 68 -8.75 -17.46 16.59
C LEU A 68 -9.87 -17.12 17.57
N ALA A 69 -10.17 -15.83 17.77
CA ALA A 69 -11.27 -15.39 18.64
C ALA A 69 -12.61 -15.98 18.22
N ASP A 70 -12.90 -16.06 16.91
CA ASP A 70 -14.11 -16.71 16.41
C ASP A 70 -14.14 -18.22 16.69
N GLY A 71 -12.99 -18.88 16.62
CA GLY A 71 -12.81 -20.28 17.02
C GLY A 71 -13.14 -20.50 18.50
N GLU A 72 -12.55 -19.68 19.36
CA GLU A 72 -12.72 -19.75 20.81
C GLU A 72 -14.18 -19.45 21.21
N ARG A 73 -14.85 -18.47 20.60
CA ARG A 73 -16.29 -18.22 20.82
C ARG A 73 -17.17 -19.41 20.44
N ARG A 74 -16.84 -20.12 19.35
CA ARG A 74 -17.60 -21.32 18.95
C ARG A 74 -17.42 -22.43 19.98
N GLN A 75 -16.19 -22.63 20.45
CA GLN A 75 -15.90 -23.59 21.51
C GLN A 75 -16.62 -23.23 22.81
N ALA A 76 -16.57 -21.96 23.22
CA ALA A 76 -17.26 -21.45 24.40
C ALA A 76 -18.77 -21.76 24.36
N ARG A 77 -19.42 -21.46 23.24
CA ARG A 77 -20.86 -21.77 23.05
C ARG A 77 -21.14 -23.27 23.16
N SER A 78 -20.28 -24.11 22.60
CA SER A 78 -20.41 -25.57 22.71
C SER A 78 -20.29 -26.03 24.15
N ASP A 79 -19.29 -25.53 24.88
CA ASP A 79 -19.06 -25.90 26.28
C ASP A 79 -20.17 -25.38 27.19
N HIS A 80 -20.68 -24.17 26.98
CA HIS A 80 -21.84 -23.65 27.71
C HIS A 80 -23.11 -24.47 27.41
N ALA A 81 -23.36 -24.83 26.15
CA ALA A 81 -24.51 -25.66 25.79
C ALA A 81 -24.44 -27.04 26.44
N HIS A 82 -23.28 -27.69 26.40
CA HIS A 82 -23.08 -28.99 27.04
C HIS A 82 -23.16 -28.89 28.56
N GLY A 83 -22.56 -27.84 29.14
CA GLY A 83 -22.64 -27.56 30.57
C GLY A 83 -24.08 -27.33 31.05
N ASN A 84 -24.87 -26.55 30.32
CA ASN A 84 -26.28 -26.30 30.61
C ASN A 84 -27.09 -27.60 30.54
N HIS A 85 -26.86 -28.42 29.50
CA HIS A 85 -27.54 -29.70 29.38
C HIS A 85 -27.33 -30.61 30.59
N LEU A 86 -26.09 -30.76 31.05
CA LEU A 86 -25.77 -31.58 32.24
C LEU A 86 -26.37 -31.00 33.52
N LEU A 87 -26.39 -29.66 33.64
CA LEU A 87 -27.02 -29.00 34.79
C LEU A 87 -28.53 -29.23 34.79
N ASP A 88 -29.20 -29.08 33.64
CA ASP A 88 -30.63 -29.33 33.49
C ASP A 88 -30.98 -30.79 33.77
N GLU A 89 -30.17 -31.74 33.29
CA GLU A 89 -30.32 -33.16 33.58
C GLU A 89 -30.25 -33.43 35.09
N SER A 90 -29.22 -32.92 35.76
CA SER A 90 -29.06 -33.08 37.21
C SER A 90 -30.16 -32.40 38.02
N ALA A 91 -30.69 -31.27 37.54
CA ALA A 91 -31.76 -30.54 38.19
C ALA A 91 -33.13 -31.22 38.01
N ALA A 92 -33.35 -31.88 36.87
CA ALA A 92 -34.56 -32.63 36.61
C ALA A 92 -34.67 -33.90 37.46
N ARG A 93 -33.52 -34.48 37.85
CA ARG A 93 -33.45 -35.74 38.61
C ARG A 93 -32.43 -35.68 39.75
N PRO A 94 -32.69 -34.86 40.78
CA PRO A 94 -31.71 -34.58 41.84
C PRO A 94 -31.38 -35.81 42.70
N ASP A 95 -32.31 -36.75 42.84
CA ASP A 95 -32.16 -37.93 43.69
C ASP A 95 -31.54 -39.14 42.94
N GLU A 96 -31.27 -39.02 41.63
CA GLU A 96 -30.65 -40.11 40.87
C GLU A 96 -29.19 -40.33 41.34
N PRO A 97 -28.75 -41.60 41.52
CA PRO A 97 -27.36 -41.89 41.80
C PRO A 97 -26.44 -41.27 40.73
N GLY A 98 -25.56 -40.37 41.15
CA GLY A 98 -24.64 -39.67 40.26
C GLY A 98 -25.07 -38.26 39.83
N ALA A 99 -26.26 -37.78 40.23
CA ALA A 99 -26.74 -36.43 39.91
C ALA A 99 -25.75 -35.33 40.33
N ASP A 100 -25.13 -35.44 41.51
CA ASP A 100 -24.10 -34.51 41.98
C ASP A 100 -22.86 -34.49 41.07
N ALA A 101 -22.46 -35.65 40.55
CA ALA A 101 -21.33 -35.77 39.64
C ALA A 101 -21.65 -35.14 38.28
N THR A 102 -22.86 -35.36 37.77
CA THR A 102 -23.38 -34.73 36.54
C THR A 102 -23.42 -33.21 36.70
N ALA A 103 -23.94 -32.70 37.82
CA ALA A 103 -23.96 -31.26 38.12
C ALA A 103 -22.54 -30.68 38.21
N ALA A 104 -21.61 -31.41 38.83
CA ALA A 104 -20.21 -31.01 38.89
C ALA A 104 -19.54 -30.99 37.51
N ALA A 105 -19.84 -31.95 36.65
CA ALA A 105 -19.38 -31.97 35.26
C ALA A 105 -19.94 -30.76 34.49
N GLY A 106 -21.24 -30.48 34.60
CA GLY A 106 -21.86 -29.30 34.00
C GLY A 106 -21.16 -27.99 34.41
N ARG A 107 -20.87 -27.81 35.70
CA ARG A 107 -20.09 -26.65 36.19
C ARG A 107 -18.67 -26.59 35.64
N ARG A 108 -18.02 -27.72 35.34
CA ARG A 108 -16.69 -27.72 34.72
C ARG A 108 -16.75 -27.21 33.29
N TYR A 109 -17.76 -27.62 32.52
CA TYR A 109 -17.97 -27.13 31.16
C TYR A 109 -18.32 -25.64 31.13
N GLN A 110 -19.15 -25.14 32.07
CA GLN A 110 -19.38 -23.70 32.21
C GLN A 110 -18.06 -22.92 32.40
N ARG A 111 -17.20 -23.39 33.31
CA ARG A 111 -15.89 -22.77 33.54
C ARG A 111 -14.93 -22.91 32.36
N ALA A 112 -15.09 -23.94 31.53
CA ALA A 112 -14.33 -24.08 30.29
C ALA A 112 -14.78 -23.01 29.30
N GLY A 113 -16.10 -22.88 29.06
CA GLY A 113 -16.65 -21.84 28.21
C GLY A 113 -16.23 -20.42 28.62
N ASP A 114 -16.27 -20.11 29.93
CA ASP A 114 -15.80 -18.82 30.45
C ASP A 114 -14.32 -18.53 30.17
N ARG A 115 -13.48 -19.58 30.04
CA ARG A 115 -12.06 -19.42 29.68
C ARG A 115 -11.90 -19.14 28.20
N GLU A 116 -12.64 -19.85 27.37
CA GLU A 116 -12.62 -19.65 25.92
C GLU A 116 -13.15 -18.25 25.55
N ASP A 117 -14.21 -17.77 26.19
CA ASP A 117 -14.70 -16.39 26.00
C ASP A 117 -13.65 -15.33 26.40
N ARG A 118 -12.88 -15.60 27.46
CA ARG A 118 -11.78 -14.73 27.88
C ARG A 118 -10.61 -14.75 26.91
N ALA A 119 -10.30 -15.91 26.34
CA ALA A 119 -9.30 -16.05 25.30
C ALA A 119 -9.73 -15.26 24.05
N ALA A 120 -11.00 -15.42 23.64
CA ALA A 120 -11.53 -14.71 22.47
C ALA A 120 -11.45 -13.19 22.65
N SER A 121 -11.82 -12.72 23.84
CA SER A 121 -11.73 -11.31 24.20
C SER A 121 -10.28 -10.79 24.25
N TYR A 122 -9.31 -11.66 24.53
CA TYR A 122 -7.89 -11.32 24.47
C TYR A 122 -7.44 -11.19 23.01
N ASP A 123 -7.79 -12.16 22.16
CA ASP A 123 -7.41 -12.15 20.75
C ASP A 123 -8.05 -11.01 19.97
N ASP A 124 -9.31 -10.64 20.26
CA ASP A 124 -9.92 -9.42 19.70
C ASP A 124 -9.09 -8.17 20.02
N ARG A 125 -8.67 -8.02 21.29
CA ARG A 125 -7.84 -6.89 21.73
C ARG A 125 -6.45 -6.91 21.10
N VAL A 126 -5.92 -8.08 20.75
CA VAL A 126 -4.67 -8.18 19.99
C VAL A 126 -4.91 -7.77 18.54
N ALA A 127 -5.98 -8.25 17.91
CA ALA A 127 -6.35 -7.90 16.55
C ALA A 127 -6.57 -6.39 16.38
N ASP A 128 -7.22 -5.75 17.34
CA ASP A 128 -7.46 -4.31 17.32
C ASP A 128 -6.14 -3.53 17.39
N ARG A 129 -5.18 -3.97 18.20
CA ARG A 129 -3.83 -3.36 18.25
C ARG A 129 -3.10 -3.45 16.91
N TYR A 130 -3.25 -4.57 16.19
CA TYR A 130 -2.70 -4.70 14.83
C TYR A 130 -3.43 -3.82 13.82
N ALA A 131 -4.74 -3.65 13.96
CA ALA A 131 -5.52 -2.74 13.12
C ALA A 131 -5.12 -1.28 13.33
N ASP A 132 -4.90 -0.87 14.58
CA ASP A 132 -4.39 0.47 14.92
C ASP A 132 -2.97 0.68 14.35
N ALA A 133 -2.07 -0.29 14.55
CA ALA A 133 -0.71 -0.22 14.01
C ALA A 133 -0.67 -0.17 12.47
N SER A 134 -1.55 -0.91 11.80
CA SER A 134 -1.69 -0.83 10.33
C SER A 134 -2.16 0.56 9.89
N ARG A 135 -3.15 1.13 10.58
CA ARG A 135 -3.65 2.49 10.28
C ARG A 135 -2.56 3.55 10.44
N ASP A 136 -1.72 3.44 11.46
CA ASP A 136 -0.64 4.41 11.72
C ASP A 136 0.51 4.30 10.69
N GLN A 137 0.70 3.13 10.09
CA GLN A 137 1.74 2.88 9.10
C GLN A 137 1.27 3.08 7.66
N ALA A 138 -0.04 3.06 7.42
CA ALA A 138 -0.58 3.33 6.10
C ALA A 138 -0.17 4.74 5.66
N PRO A 139 0.58 4.90 4.56
CA PRO A 139 1.00 6.21 4.10
C PRO A 139 -0.24 7.07 3.81
N ALA A 140 -0.34 8.23 4.48
CA ALA A 140 -1.47 9.15 4.37
C ALA A 140 -1.65 9.77 2.96
N SER A 141 -0.71 9.52 2.04
CA SER A 141 -0.72 10.11 0.70
C SER A 141 -1.61 9.30 -0.26
N ASP A 142 -2.55 9.99 -0.92
CA ASP A 142 -3.31 9.49 -2.09
C ASP A 142 -2.42 8.90 -3.21
N ALA A 143 -1.13 9.23 -3.23
CA ALA A 143 -0.14 8.71 -4.16
C ALA A 143 0.15 7.21 -3.98
N ALA A 144 0.07 6.67 -2.76
CA ALA A 144 0.29 5.23 -2.50
C ALA A 144 -0.89 4.35 -2.93
N ARG A 145 -2.10 4.92 -3.07
CA ARG A 145 -3.32 4.21 -3.52
C ARG A 145 -3.52 4.24 -5.03
N ARG A 146 -2.75 5.02 -5.78
CA ARG A 146 -2.84 5.00 -7.25
C ARG A 146 -1.95 3.88 -7.78
N PRO A 147 -2.51 2.81 -8.37
CA PRO A 147 -1.69 1.91 -9.17
C PRO A 147 -1.00 2.78 -10.24
N ALA A 148 0.34 2.69 -10.32
CA ALA A 148 1.12 3.42 -11.30
C ALA A 148 0.48 3.19 -12.67
N GLN A 149 -0.10 4.25 -13.27
CA GLN A 149 -0.62 4.17 -14.62
C GLN A 149 0.55 3.73 -15.51
N PRO A 150 0.43 2.61 -16.25
CA PRO A 150 1.46 2.26 -17.20
C PRO A 150 1.61 3.42 -18.20
N PRO A 151 2.85 3.79 -18.60
CA PRO A 151 3.04 4.92 -19.50
C PRO A 151 2.20 4.71 -20.75
N GLU A 152 1.34 5.68 -21.06
CA GLU A 152 0.49 5.62 -22.25
C GLU A 152 1.39 5.37 -23.46
N ALA A 153 1.24 4.19 -24.06
CA ALA A 153 1.96 3.85 -25.27
C ALA A 153 1.67 4.93 -26.30
N ARG A 154 2.68 5.72 -26.66
CA ARG A 154 2.61 6.73 -27.72
C ARG A 154 2.08 6.04 -28.97
N LYS A 155 0.80 6.25 -29.26
CA LYS A 155 0.18 5.75 -30.49
C LYS A 155 0.94 6.39 -31.65
N PHE A 156 1.76 5.60 -32.33
CA PHE A 156 2.36 6.00 -33.60
C PHE A 156 1.24 6.29 -34.58
N VAL A 157 0.88 7.57 -34.71
CA VAL A 157 -0.04 8.02 -35.75
C VAL A 157 0.74 8.00 -37.06
N GLN A 158 0.52 6.97 -37.88
CA GLN A 158 1.03 6.98 -39.24
C GLN A 158 0.38 8.15 -40.01
N PRO A 159 1.16 8.99 -40.71
CA PRO A 159 0.61 10.07 -41.50
C PRO A 159 -0.21 9.49 -42.66
N ARG A 160 -1.52 9.73 -42.65
CA ARG A 160 -2.40 9.37 -43.76
C ARG A 160 -1.99 10.16 -45.01
N LYS A 161 -1.52 9.45 -46.04
CA LYS A 161 -1.25 10.02 -47.36
C LYS A 161 -2.53 10.64 -47.92
N ALA A 162 -2.55 11.98 -48.04
CA ALA A 162 -3.61 12.69 -48.75
C ALA A 162 -3.54 12.35 -50.24
N LYS A 163 -4.50 11.56 -50.74
CA LYS A 163 -4.69 11.39 -52.18
C LYS A 163 -5.27 12.69 -52.73
N LYS A 164 -4.46 13.46 -53.47
CA LYS A 164 -4.93 14.54 -54.34
C LYS A 164 -5.95 13.94 -55.31
N ARG A 165 -7.21 14.35 -55.20
CA ARG A 165 -8.20 14.17 -56.27
C ARG A 165 -7.86 15.17 -57.36
N GLU A 166 -7.23 14.68 -58.43
CA GLU A 166 -7.19 15.38 -59.71
C GLU A 166 -8.64 15.56 -60.18
N LYS A 167 -9.10 16.82 -60.25
CA LYS A 167 -10.29 17.16 -61.02
C LYS A 167 -9.90 17.06 -62.49
N ASN A 168 -10.29 15.96 -63.12
CA ASN A 168 -10.32 15.86 -64.57
C ASN A 168 -11.23 16.96 -65.11
N THR A 169 -10.60 17.91 -65.79
CA THR A 169 -11.22 18.77 -66.79
C THR A 169 -11.69 17.89 -67.94
N GLY A 170 -13.00 17.85 -68.21
CA GLY A 170 -13.51 17.09 -69.34
C GLY A 170 -15.01 17.19 -69.52
N LEU A 171 -15.41 18.11 -70.41
CA LEU A 171 -16.61 18.13 -71.24
C LEU A 171 -17.96 18.48 -70.60
N ASP A 172 -18.50 19.64 -70.98
CA ASP A 172 -19.55 19.78 -72.02
C ASP A 172 -19.59 21.26 -72.43
N LEU A 173 -19.03 21.68 -73.58
CA LEU A 173 -19.61 21.75 -74.93
C LEU A 173 -20.99 22.45 -75.01
N ASP A 174 -20.92 23.71 -75.46
CA ASP A 174 -21.74 24.43 -76.45
C ASP A 174 -23.28 24.49 -76.34
N LEU A 175 -23.74 25.75 -76.26
CA LEU A 175 -24.85 26.42 -77.00
C LEU A 175 -26.16 25.65 -77.25
#